data_AF-B9M548-F1
#
_entry.id   AF-B9M548-F1
#
_cell.length_a   1.000
_cell.length_b   1.000
_cell.length_c   1.000
_cell.angle_alpha   90.00
_cell.angle_beta   90.00
_cell.angle_gamma   90.00
#
_symmetry.space_group_name_H-M   'P 1'
#
loop_
_entity.id
_entity.type
_entity.pdbx_description
1 polymer ?
#
loop_
_entity_poly.entity_id
_entity_poly.type
_entity_poly.pdbx_seq_one_letter_code
_entity_poly.pdbx_strand_id
1 'polypeptide(L)'
;MLKAANITVRIKPTTKMRIDALAQATKRSKSYVVEEALEQYLEVNEWQVKGIEAALHEADSSDAEWVDHKDVLAKWEAKFADKVA
;
A
#
# COMPACT_ATOMS: atom_id res chain seq x y z
N MET A 1 20.11 -5.01 20.27
CA MET A 1 18.89 -4.19 20.49
C MET A 1 18.86 -3.12 19.42
N LEU A 2 17.84 -3.12 18.55
CA LEU A 2 17.61 -1.99 17.64
C LEU A 2 17.38 -0.73 18.47
N LYS A 3 18.14 0.34 18.20
CA LYS A 3 17.96 1.62 18.88
C LYS A 3 16.72 2.31 18.30
N ALA A 4 15.81 2.75 19.16
CA ALA A 4 14.72 3.62 18.76
C ALA A 4 15.29 4.91 18.14
N ALA A 5 14.74 5.31 17.00
CA ALA A 5 15.05 6.57 16.34
C ALA A 5 13.94 7.59 16.63
N ASN A 6 14.31 8.83 16.91
CA ASN A 6 13.35 9.89 17.20
C ASN A 6 13.19 10.81 15.99
N ILE A 7 11.95 11.08 15.60
CA ILE A 7 11.62 12.09 14.58
C ILE A 7 10.81 13.22 15.22
N THR A 8 11.11 14.46 14.84
CA THR A 8 10.29 15.62 15.21
C THR A 8 9.51 16.08 13.99
N VAL A 9 8.20 15.96 14.04
CA VAL A 9 7.31 16.33 12.93
C VAL A 9 6.33 17.42 13.36
N ARG A 10 6.05 18.34 12.44
CA ARG A 10 4.99 19.35 12.63
C ARG A 10 3.69 18.78 12.11
N ILE A 11 2.68 18.73 12.96
CA ILE A 11 1.33 18.25 12.60
C ILE A 11 0.30 19.34 12.88
N LYS A 12 -0.83 19.27 12.17
CA LYS A 12 -1.97 20.17 12.41
C LYS A 12 -2.53 19.92 13.82
N PRO A 13 -3.05 20.95 14.52
CA PRO A 13 -3.66 20.78 15.84
C PRO A 13 -4.80 19.74 15.84
N THR A 14 -5.59 19.71 14.76
CA THR A 14 -6.66 18.73 14.56
C THR A 14 -6.13 17.29 14.49
N THR A 15 -5.00 17.06 13.83
CA THR A 15 -4.35 15.74 13.79
C THR A 15 -3.88 15.32 15.18
N LYS A 16 -3.29 16.23 15.95
CA LYS A 16 -2.88 15.96 17.34
C LYS A 16 -4.09 15.52 18.19
N MET A 17 -5.22 16.23 18.08
CA MET A 17 -6.45 15.86 18.80
C MET A 17 -6.96 14.45 18.44
N ARG A 18 -6.90 14.09 17.15
CA ARG A 18 -7.29 12.74 16.70
C ARG A 18 -6.38 11.64 17.25
N ILE A 19 -5.06 11.87 17.26
CA ILE A 19 -4.09 10.95 17.86
C ILE A 19 -4.36 10.79 19.35
N ASP A 20 -4.57 11.90 20.06
CA ASP A 20 -4.82 11.89 21.50
C ASP A 20 -6.09 11.09 21.86
N ALA A 21 -7.19 11.30 21.12
CA ALA A 21 -8.44 10.58 21.32
C ALA A 21 -8.30 9.08 21.03
N LEU A 22 -7.61 8.71 19.95
CA LEU A 22 -7.40 7.30 19.58
C LEU A 22 -6.51 6.58 20.60
N ALA A 23 -5.43 7.22 21.03
CA ALA A 23 -4.54 6.68 22.07
C ALA A 23 -5.30 6.43 23.38
N GLN A 24 -6.15 7.37 23.80
CA GLN A 24 -6.98 7.22 25.00
C GLN A 24 -7.98 6.07 24.87
N ALA A 25 -8.71 6.00 23.75
CA ALA A 25 -9.72 4.97 23.51
C ALA A 25 -9.13 3.55 23.46
N THR A 26 -7.90 3.41 22.94
CA THR A 26 -7.21 2.13 22.78
C THR A 26 -6.28 1.78 23.96
N LYS A 27 -6.14 2.68 24.94
CA LYS A 27 -5.18 2.57 26.06
C LYS A 27 -3.73 2.37 25.57
N ARG A 28 -3.35 3.05 24.49
CA ARG A 28 -2.01 3.03 23.90
C ARG A 28 -1.30 4.37 24.08
N SER A 29 0.02 4.38 23.90
CA SER A 29 0.77 5.63 23.88
C SER A 29 0.56 6.35 22.54
N LYS A 30 0.74 7.67 22.53
CA LYS A 30 0.68 8.46 21.28
C LYS A 30 1.75 8.02 20.29
N SER A 31 2.94 7.67 20.79
CA SER A 31 4.03 7.16 19.97
C SER A 31 3.65 5.86 19.28
N TYR A 32 2.98 4.93 19.99
CA TYR A 32 2.49 3.69 19.40
C TYR A 32 1.49 3.95 18.27
N VAL A 33 0.51 4.83 18.49
CA VAL A 33 -0.48 5.19 17.46
C VAL A 33 0.17 5.84 16.24
N VAL A 34 1.20 6.67 16.46
CA VAL A 34 1.95 7.30 15.36
C VAL A 34 2.79 6.28 14.60
N GLU A 35 3.49 5.39 15.31
CA GLU A 35 4.29 4.32 14.72
C GLU A 35 3.42 3.38 13.89
N GLU A 36 2.31 2.91 14.44
CA GLU A 36 1.34 2.05 13.74
C GLU A 36 0.77 2.72 12.48
N ALA A 37 0.41 4.01 12.57
CA ALA A 37 -0.07 4.76 11.41
C ALA A 37 1.02 4.96 10.33
N LEU A 38 2.29 5.13 10.74
CA LEU A 38 3.41 5.24 9.81
C LEU A 38 3.71 3.89 9.15
N GLU A 39 3.72 2.79 9.90
CA GLU A 39 3.92 1.44 9.36
C GLU A 39 2.86 1.11 8.31
N GLN A 40 1.57 1.32 8.62
CA GLN A 40 0.49 1.08 7.67
C GLN A 40 0.62 1.95 6.40
N TYR A 41 1.02 3.21 6.55
CA TYR A 41 1.25 4.08 5.39
C TYR A 41 2.43 3.60 4.55
N LEU A 42 3.55 3.27 5.18
CA LEU A 42 4.75 2.81 4.50
C LEU A 42 4.50 1.48 3.79
N GLU A 43 3.91 0.49 4.45
CA GLU A 43 3.63 -0.83 3.89
C GLU A 43 2.84 -0.75 2.57
N VAL A 44 1.75 0.04 2.55
CA VAL A 44 0.92 0.22 1.36
C VAL A 44 1.72 0.85 0.21
N ASN A 45 2.50 1.89 0.51
CA ASN A 45 3.25 2.61 -0.52
C ASN A 45 4.45 1.80 -1.02
N GLU A 46 5.18 1.14 -0.12
CA GLU A 46 6.33 0.31 -0.47
C GLU A 46 5.93 -0.88 -1.33
N TRP A 47 4.81 -1.55 -0.99
CA TRP A 47 4.27 -2.62 -1.81
C TRP A 47 3.94 -2.12 -3.22
N GLN A 48 3.26 -0.98 -3.34
CA GLN A 48 2.87 -0.43 -4.63
C GLN A 48 4.08 0.00 -5.45
N VAL A 49 5.02 0.74 -4.86
CA VAL A 49 6.24 1.19 -5.53
C VAL A 49 7.04 -0.01 -6.02
N LYS A 50 7.26 -1.01 -5.17
CA LYS A 50 7.98 -2.24 -5.54
C LYS A 50 7.31 -2.98 -6.69
N GLY A 51 5.97 -3.08 -6.68
CA GLY A 51 5.21 -3.72 -7.75
C GLY A 51 5.37 -3.00 -9.09
N ILE A 52 5.32 -1.66 -9.07
CA ILE A 52 5.51 -0.83 -10.27
C ILE A 52 6.94 -0.97 -10.79
N GLU A 53 7.94 -0.84 -9.91
CA GLU A 53 9.36 -0.96 -10.30
C GLU A 53 9.66 -2.34 -10.89
N ALA A 54 9.12 -3.41 -10.30
CA ALA A 54 9.26 -4.77 -10.84
C ALA A 54 8.62 -4.91 -12.22
N ALA A 55 7.39 -4.40 -12.39
CA ALA A 55 6.68 -4.47 -13.67
C ALA A 55 7.38 -3.65 -14.77
N LEU A 56 7.95 -2.48 -14.43
CA LEU A 56 8.75 -1.69 -15.36
C LEU A 56 10.01 -2.43 -15.78
N HIS A 57 10.74 -3.01 -14.81
CA HIS A 57 11.93 -3.80 -15.11
C HIS A 57 11.62 -5.01 -16.00
N GLU A 58 10.50 -5.70 -15.75
CA GLU A 58 10.05 -6.80 -16.60
C GLU A 58 9.69 -6.32 -18.01
N ALA A 59 8.94 -5.22 -18.12
CA ALA A 59 8.54 -4.64 -19.40
C ALA A 59 9.72 -4.15 -20.25
N ASP A 60 10.77 -3.62 -19.63
CA ASP A 60 11.99 -3.15 -20.28
C ASP A 60 12.96 -4.31 -20.62
N SER A 61 12.71 -5.53 -20.11
CA SER A 61 13.56 -6.69 -20.37
C SER A 61 13.32 -7.29 -21.76
N SER A 62 14.31 -8.00 -22.29
CA SER A 62 14.17 -8.73 -23.57
C SER A 62 13.16 -9.88 -23.52
N ASP A 63 12.83 -10.34 -22.32
CA ASP A 63 11.97 -11.49 -22.06
C ASP A 63 10.52 -11.05 -21.76
N ALA A 64 10.22 -9.77 -21.93
CA ALA A 64 8.89 -9.21 -21.71
C ALA A 64 7.83 -9.91 -22.59
N GLU A 65 6.83 -10.53 -21.95
CA GLU A 65 5.68 -11.12 -22.63
C GLU A 65 4.53 -10.11 -22.73
N TRP A 66 4.12 -9.79 -23.95
CA TRP A 66 2.99 -8.90 -24.23
C TRP A 66 1.82 -9.68 -24.80
N VAL A 67 0.61 -9.36 -24.37
CA VAL A 67 -0.62 -9.96 -24.88
C VAL A 67 -1.41 -8.90 -25.65
N ASP A 68 -1.86 -9.23 -26.86
CA ASP A 68 -2.70 -8.33 -27.65
C ASP A 68 -4.03 -8.05 -26.93
N HIS A 69 -4.51 -6.82 -27.04
CA HIS A 69 -5.75 -6.39 -26.42
C HIS A 69 -6.94 -7.29 -26.78
N LYS A 70 -7.01 -7.78 -28.02
CA LYS A 70 -8.10 -8.66 -28.50
C LYS A 70 -8.11 -9.99 -27.76
N ASP A 71 -6.95 -10.56 -27.46
CA ASP A 71 -6.84 -11.84 -26.76
C ASP A 71 -7.24 -11.71 -25.29
N VAL A 72 -6.97 -10.55 -24.67
CA VAL A 72 -7.44 -10.24 -23.32
C VAL A 72 -8.96 -10.14 -23.27
N LEU A 73 -9.59 -9.46 -24.24
CA LEU A 73 -11.04 -9.34 -24.34
C LEU A 73 -11.71 -10.71 -24.52
N ALA A 74 -11.22 -11.52 -25.46
CA ALA A 74 -11.76 -12.85 -25.70
C ALA A 74 -11.71 -13.74 -24.44
N LYS A 75 -10.60 -13.70 -23.69
CA LYS A 75 -10.45 -14.41 -22.40
C LYS A 75 -11.44 -13.91 -21.35
N TRP A 76 -11.69 -12.59 -21.28
CA TRP A 76 -12.66 -12.02 -20.36
C TRP A 76 -14.08 -12.45 -20.69
N GLU A 77 -14.50 -12.33 -21.95
CA GLU A 77 -15.84 -12.70 -22.40
C GLU A 77 -16.15 -14.17 -22.12
N ALA A 78 -15.21 -15.08 -22.40
CA ALA A 78 -15.34 -16.50 -22.06
C ALA A 78 -15.54 -16.73 -20.55
N LYS A 79 -14.74 -16.06 -19.70
CA LYS A 79 -14.85 -16.16 -18.24
C LYS A 79 -16.18 -15.65 -17.70
N PHE A 80 -16.77 -14.65 -18.35
CA PHE A 80 -18.11 -14.16 -18.00
C PHE A 80 -19.21 -15.13 -18.43
N ALA A 81 -19.10 -15.73 -19.62
CA ALA A 81 -20.04 -16.73 -20.09
C ALA A 81 -20.10 -17.96 -19.14
N ASP A 82 -18.95 -18.44 -18.68
CA ASP A 82 -18.85 -19.57 -17.74
C ASP A 82 -19.44 -19.29 -16.35
N LYS A 83 -19.52 -18.01 -15.94
CA LYS A 83 -20.10 -17.62 -14.64
C LYS A 83 -21.61 -17.41 -14.67
N VAL A 84 -22.17 -17.23 -15.87
CA VAL A 84 -23.59 -16.92 -16.08
C VAL A 84 -24.38 -18.16 -16.55
N ALA A 85 -23.68 -19.19 -17.02
CA ALA A 85 -24.23 -20.53 -17.26
C ALA A 85 -24.36 -21.34 -15.96
#